data_AF-A0A969J6K8-F1
#
_entry.id   AF-A0A969J6K8-F1
#
_cell.length_a   1.000
_cell.length_b   1.000
_cell.length_c   1.000
_cell.angle_alpha   90.00
_cell.angle_beta   90.00
_cell.angle_gamma   90.00
#
_symmetry.space_group_name_H-M   'P 1'
#
loop_
_entity.id
_entity.type
_entity.pdbx_description
1 polymer ?
#
loop_
_entity_poly.entity_id
_entity_poly.type
_entity_poly.pdbx_seq_one_letter_code
_entity_poly.pdbx_strand_id
1 'polypeptide(L)'
;MANSALKTPGIATFLREQILNLVQQEFPESRIVDTSVKRINRGLEFVYQSAIALQLAALTGQNAFQIANLIDHRWRTGIDQPETVPDMKNMKKRFRLEIQPSGMMLFKLLPDGVADWLQTMTQDPQSNSFPNFEVASPTQNQSQNPAQFAMIPLGRKNSKPGSTNFHSTNFHSTNFHSTKCSERSAKNISRDWFYLQYSHARCCSLLRLGHREGLIVLSQPDPPVVPVLWSVVEPCPFPWLNRDHHLCFQNAAEHEMITTLFTVLELRHCSSVSKAQWEKLARQLSQAFWVFYSQCQVLGEVKQGFPWLAQARLGLMLIAQSSSYFLLQEKLGICAPLEL
;
A
#
# COMPACT_ATOMS: atom_id res chain seq x y z
N MET A 1 -23.90 16.46 -3.23
CA MET A 1 -22.52 16.94 -3.46
C MET A 1 -21.59 15.79 -3.12
N ALA A 2 -21.09 15.08 -4.13
CA ALA A 2 -20.18 13.97 -3.93
C ALA A 2 -18.84 14.54 -3.47
N ASN A 3 -18.41 14.23 -2.25
CA ASN A 3 -17.02 14.39 -1.85
C ASN A 3 -16.20 13.46 -2.76
N SER A 4 -15.62 14.00 -3.83
CA SER A 4 -14.54 13.33 -4.53
C SER A 4 -13.38 13.24 -3.53
N ALA A 5 -13.29 12.12 -2.81
CA ALA A 5 -12.10 11.80 -2.02
C ALA A 5 -10.92 11.96 -2.96
N LEU A 6 -10.07 12.96 -2.68
CA LEU A 6 -8.85 13.22 -3.43
C LEU A 6 -8.02 11.95 -3.36
N LYS A 7 -7.99 11.17 -4.44
CA LYS A 7 -7.13 9.99 -4.55
C LYS A 7 -5.70 10.47 -4.42
N THR A 8 -4.97 9.95 -3.44
CA THR A 8 -3.55 10.26 -3.23
C THR A 8 -2.80 10.00 -4.54
N PRO A 9 -2.27 11.01 -5.24
CA PRO A 9 -1.54 10.76 -6.47
C PRO A 9 -0.24 10.01 -6.18
N GLY A 10 0.17 9.14 -7.10
CA GLY A 10 1.52 8.61 -7.09
C GLY A 10 2.55 9.75 -7.13
N ILE A 11 3.69 9.59 -6.45
CA ILE A 11 4.71 10.64 -6.28
C ILE A 11 5.19 11.18 -7.63
N ALA A 12 5.45 10.30 -8.61
CA ALA A 12 5.84 10.69 -9.96
C ALA A 12 4.74 11.51 -10.68
N THR A 13 3.47 11.13 -10.50
CA THR A 13 2.31 11.85 -11.06
C THR A 13 2.19 13.24 -10.44
N PHE A 14 2.30 13.33 -9.11
CA PHE A 14 2.32 14.60 -8.39
C PHE A 14 3.43 15.51 -8.92
N LEU A 15 4.66 15.02 -8.98
CA LEU A 15 5.79 15.80 -9.49
C LEU A 15 5.56 16.24 -10.94
N ARG A 16 5.04 15.35 -11.79
CA ARG A 16 4.72 15.66 -13.18
C ARG A 16 3.73 16.82 -13.28
N GLU A 17 2.64 16.79 -12.51
CA GLU A 17 1.63 17.84 -12.48
C GLU A 17 2.21 19.18 -11.99
N GLN A 18 3.00 19.14 -10.90
CA GLN A 18 3.64 20.35 -10.37
C GLN A 18 4.62 20.98 -11.37
N ILE A 19 5.41 20.14 -12.05
CA ILE A 19 6.35 20.60 -13.09
C ILE A 19 5.59 21.17 -14.28
N LEU A 20 4.54 20.49 -14.76
CA LEU A 20 3.74 20.97 -15.88
C LEU A 20 3.10 22.33 -15.57
N ASN A 21 2.53 22.50 -14.37
CA ASN A 21 1.93 23.77 -13.97
C ASN A 21 2.97 24.90 -13.95
N LEU A 22 4.18 24.66 -13.43
CA LEU A 22 5.26 25.64 -13.44
C LEU A 22 5.70 25.98 -14.87
N VAL A 23 5.83 24.97 -15.72
CA VAL A 23 6.30 25.16 -17.09
C VAL A 23 5.27 25.87 -17.95
N GLN A 24 3.97 25.62 -17.77
CA GLN A 24 2.91 26.35 -18.47
C GLN A 24 2.90 27.84 -18.11
N GLN A 25 3.25 28.19 -16.86
CA GLN A 25 3.33 29.57 -16.41
C GLN A 25 4.54 30.30 -17.01
N GLU A 26 5.70 29.64 -17.10
CA GLU A 26 6.94 30.26 -17.60
C GLU A 26 7.08 30.18 -19.13
N PHE A 27 6.48 29.16 -19.77
CA PHE A 27 6.62 28.85 -21.19
C PHE A 27 5.25 28.54 -21.83
N PRO A 28 4.30 29.49 -21.86
CA PRO A 28 2.92 29.23 -22.30
C PRO A 28 2.80 28.75 -23.76
N GLU A 29 3.71 29.17 -24.62
CA GLU A 29 3.75 28.78 -26.04
C GLU A 29 4.35 27.39 -26.28
N SER A 30 4.93 26.76 -25.25
CA SER A 30 5.56 25.45 -25.38
C SER A 30 4.53 24.31 -25.33
N ARG A 31 4.29 23.67 -26.48
CA ARG A 31 3.48 22.44 -26.56
C ARG A 31 4.28 21.25 -26.07
N ILE A 32 4.43 21.11 -24.76
CA ILE A 32 5.12 19.98 -24.16
C ILE A 32 4.17 18.79 -24.09
N VAL A 33 4.55 17.72 -24.79
CA VAL A 33 3.72 16.52 -24.95
C VAL A 33 4.01 15.49 -23.86
N ASP A 34 5.24 15.45 -23.30
CA ASP A 34 5.61 14.42 -22.33
C ASP A 34 6.68 14.87 -21.30
N THR A 35 6.22 15.26 -20.11
CA THR A 35 7.05 15.38 -18.90
C THR A 35 7.20 14.01 -18.24
N SER A 36 8.05 13.15 -18.79
CA SER A 36 8.33 11.86 -18.14
C SER A 36 9.15 12.10 -16.87
N VAL A 37 8.49 11.99 -15.71
CA VAL A 37 9.14 11.90 -14.40
C VAL A 37 9.32 10.43 -14.07
N LYS A 38 10.56 10.01 -13.80
CA LYS A 38 10.88 8.61 -13.49
C LYS A 38 11.62 8.50 -12.17
N ARG A 39 11.19 7.58 -11.31
CA ARG A 39 11.97 7.22 -10.12
C ARG A 39 13.24 6.49 -10.56
N ILE A 40 14.37 6.86 -9.98
CA ILE A 40 15.68 6.21 -10.19
C ILE A 40 16.14 5.55 -8.89
N ASN A 41 16.87 4.45 -9.01
CA ASN A 41 17.43 3.77 -7.85
C ASN A 41 18.73 4.47 -7.43
N ARG A 42 18.76 5.01 -6.20
CA ARG A 42 19.95 5.59 -5.56
C ARG A 42 20.07 5.09 -4.12
N GLY A 43 20.09 3.77 -3.95
CA GLY A 43 20.18 3.15 -2.63
C GLY A 43 18.89 3.38 -1.83
N LEU A 44 18.99 4.01 -0.67
CA LEU A 44 17.84 4.29 0.21
C LEU A 44 17.14 5.63 -0.12
N GLU A 45 17.69 6.42 -1.05
CA GLU A 45 17.08 7.69 -1.44
C GLU A 45 15.96 7.49 -2.47
N PHE A 46 14.84 8.18 -2.26
CA PHE A 46 13.74 8.27 -3.23
C PHE A 46 14.00 9.46 -4.16
N VAL A 47 14.59 9.18 -5.33
CA VAL A 47 14.97 10.22 -6.30
C VAL A 47 14.18 10.07 -7.58
N TYR A 48 13.65 11.19 -8.06
CA TYR A 48 12.90 11.28 -9.30
C TYR A 48 13.65 12.17 -10.28
N GLN A 49 13.81 11.72 -11.51
CA GLN A 49 14.45 12.49 -12.57
C GLN A 49 13.43 13.04 -13.56
N SER A 50 13.68 14.24 -14.06
CA SER A 50 12.92 14.87 -15.14
C SER A 50 13.87 15.49 -16.16
N ALA A 51 13.62 15.19 -17.44
CA ALA A 51 14.33 15.74 -18.59
C ALA A 51 13.64 16.99 -19.16
N ILE A 52 12.72 17.61 -18.41
CA ILE A 52 11.89 18.71 -18.93
C ILE A 52 12.68 19.91 -19.44
N ALA A 53 13.76 20.29 -18.75
CA ALA A 53 14.58 21.41 -19.18
C ALA A 53 15.35 21.11 -20.49
N LEU A 54 15.72 19.84 -20.73
CA LEU A 54 16.30 19.40 -22.00
C LEU A 54 15.28 19.49 -23.14
N GLN A 55 14.02 19.12 -22.89
CA GLN A 55 12.95 19.22 -23.88
C GLN A 55 12.65 20.69 -24.22
N LEU A 56 12.54 21.54 -23.19
CA LEU A 56 12.34 22.98 -23.37
C LEU A 56 13.52 23.62 -24.12
N ALA A 57 14.76 23.22 -23.83
CA ALA A 57 15.93 23.70 -24.55
C ALA A 57 15.86 23.37 -26.05
N ALA A 58 15.45 22.15 -26.40
CA ALA A 58 15.27 21.75 -27.79
C ALA A 58 14.18 22.57 -28.51
N LEU A 59 13.13 23.01 -27.79
CA LEU A 59 12.04 23.80 -28.35
C LEU A 59 12.35 25.30 -28.44
N THR A 60 13.10 25.84 -27.48
CA THR A 60 13.34 27.29 -27.36
C THR A 60 14.70 27.73 -27.89
N GLY A 61 15.62 26.79 -28.13
CA GLY A 61 17.01 27.08 -28.46
C GLY A 61 17.84 27.59 -27.28
N GLN A 62 17.27 27.65 -26.07
CA GLN A 62 17.96 28.10 -24.87
C GLN A 62 18.81 26.98 -24.23
N ASN A 63 19.75 27.35 -23.35
CA ASN A 63 20.58 26.39 -22.66
C ASN A 63 19.77 25.63 -21.59
N ALA A 64 19.79 24.29 -21.63
CA ALA A 64 19.03 23.44 -20.71
C ALA A 64 19.37 23.66 -19.22
N PHE A 65 20.62 23.95 -18.89
CA PHE A 65 21.03 24.25 -17.51
C PHE A 65 20.42 25.59 -17.03
N GLN A 66 20.37 26.60 -17.90
CA GLN A 66 19.71 27.88 -17.56
C GLN A 66 18.21 27.70 -17.34
N ILE A 67 17.54 26.93 -18.20
CA ILE A 67 16.11 26.60 -18.03
C ILE A 67 15.88 25.83 -16.72
N ALA A 68 16.72 24.83 -16.41
CA ALA A 68 16.60 24.07 -15.17
C ALA A 68 16.74 24.96 -13.93
N ASN A 69 17.70 25.91 -13.93
CA ASN A 69 17.87 26.88 -12.85
C ASN A 69 16.68 27.84 -12.72
N LEU A 70 16.08 28.27 -13.84
CA LEU A 70 14.86 29.07 -13.81
C LEU A 70 13.71 28.29 -13.15
N ILE A 71 13.52 27.02 -13.53
CA ILE A 71 12.48 26.17 -12.95
C ILE A 71 12.77 25.93 -11.45
N ASP A 72 14.02 25.67 -11.03
CA ASP A 72 14.37 25.54 -9.61
C ASP A 72 14.13 26.82 -8.82
N HIS A 73 14.48 27.98 -9.39
CA HIS A 73 14.19 29.26 -8.77
C HIS A 73 12.67 29.42 -8.55
N ARG A 74 11.85 29.12 -9.56
CA ARG A 74 10.37 29.14 -9.43
C ARG A 74 9.82 28.06 -8.51
N TRP A 75 10.42 26.87 -8.48
CA TRP A 75 10.05 25.81 -7.55
C TRP A 75 10.21 26.27 -6.09
N ARG A 76 11.29 27.01 -5.81
CA ARG A 76 11.61 27.52 -4.46
C ARG A 76 10.83 28.78 -4.11
N THR A 77 10.63 29.68 -5.07
CA THR A 77 9.98 30.99 -4.87
C THR A 77 8.48 30.99 -5.09
N GLY A 78 7.92 29.95 -5.72
CA GLY A 78 6.50 29.78 -6.03
C GLY A 78 5.65 29.53 -4.79
N ILE A 79 5.54 30.56 -3.96
CA ILE A 79 4.62 30.74 -2.85
C ILE A 79 3.91 32.06 -3.21
N ASP A 80 2.63 32.00 -3.60
CA ASP A 80 1.64 33.11 -3.55
C ASP A 80 0.50 33.00 -4.58
N GLN A 81 0.27 31.83 -5.20
CA GLN A 81 -1.06 31.57 -5.76
C GLN A 81 -2.05 31.25 -4.62
N PRO A 82 -3.20 31.96 -4.56
CA PRO A 82 -4.28 31.60 -3.66
C PRO A 82 -5.06 30.45 -4.31
N GLU A 83 -4.74 29.21 -3.97
CA GLU A 83 -5.53 28.06 -4.44
C GLU A 83 -6.00 27.13 -3.32
N THR A 84 -7.16 26.55 -3.64
CA THR A 84 -8.25 25.95 -2.86
C THR A 84 -7.96 24.69 -2.05
N VAL A 85 -6.72 24.20 -1.98
CA VAL A 85 -6.39 22.94 -1.26
C VAL A 85 -5.22 23.14 -0.29
N PRO A 86 -5.48 23.26 1.03
CA PRO A 86 -4.48 23.59 2.05
C PRO A 86 -3.27 22.65 2.15
N ASP A 87 -3.39 21.39 1.71
CA ASP A 87 -2.40 20.33 2.00
C ASP A 87 -1.22 20.29 0.99
N MET A 88 -1.44 20.73 -0.26
CA MET A 88 -0.48 20.56 -1.35
C MET A 88 0.68 21.59 -1.29
N LYS A 89 0.45 22.75 -0.66
CA LYS A 89 1.42 23.87 -0.57
C LYS A 89 2.68 23.49 0.21
N ASN A 90 2.59 22.53 1.12
CA ASN A 90 3.74 22.02 1.87
C ASN A 90 4.49 20.90 1.16
N MET A 91 3.88 20.21 0.17
CA MET A 91 4.49 19.08 -0.51
C MET A 91 5.73 19.46 -1.35
N LYS A 92 5.81 20.68 -1.88
CA LYS A 92 7.03 21.14 -2.58
C LYS A 92 8.25 21.21 -1.65
N LYS A 93 8.04 21.58 -0.38
CA LYS A 93 9.10 21.60 0.65
C LYS A 93 9.58 20.20 1.02
N ARG A 94 8.86 19.17 0.61
CA ARG A 94 9.24 17.77 0.83
C ARG A 94 10.23 17.25 -0.21
N PHE A 95 10.59 18.06 -1.20
CA PHE A 95 11.64 17.71 -2.17
C PHE A 95 12.82 18.66 -2.08
N ARG A 96 14.02 18.08 -2.22
CA ARG A 96 15.23 18.81 -2.58
C ARG A 96 15.47 18.64 -4.07
N LEU A 97 15.52 19.74 -4.80
CA LEU A 97 15.84 19.75 -6.22
C LEU A 97 17.35 19.96 -6.41
N GLU A 98 17.96 19.06 -7.18
CA GLU A 98 19.36 19.11 -7.63
C GLU A 98 19.39 19.20 -9.16
N ILE A 99 20.14 20.15 -9.70
CA ILE A 99 20.29 20.34 -11.15
C ILE A 99 21.67 19.80 -11.58
N GLN A 100 21.67 18.95 -12.59
CA GLN A 100 22.89 18.49 -13.24
C GLN A 100 23.34 19.47 -14.34
N PRO A 101 24.64 19.57 -14.68
CA PRO A 101 25.13 20.44 -15.75
C PRO A 101 24.48 20.19 -17.12
N SER A 102 23.97 18.97 -17.35
CA SER A 102 23.21 18.64 -18.56
C SER A 102 21.84 19.31 -18.64
N GLY A 103 21.33 19.91 -17.55
CA GLY A 103 19.93 20.34 -17.43
C GLY A 103 18.99 19.23 -16.93
N MET A 104 19.50 18.04 -16.59
CA MET A 104 18.69 17.01 -15.91
C MET A 104 18.33 17.47 -14.49
N MET A 105 17.05 17.35 -14.14
CA MET A 105 16.53 17.75 -12.84
C MET A 105 16.29 16.52 -11.97
N LEU A 106 16.82 16.52 -10.74
CA LEU A 106 16.68 15.45 -9.77
C LEU A 106 15.91 15.94 -8.53
N PHE A 107 14.73 15.39 -8.31
CA PHE A 107 13.86 15.67 -7.17
C PHE A 107 14.07 14.56 -6.13
N LYS A 108 14.78 14.88 -5.05
CA LYS A 108 14.99 13.98 -3.92
C LYS A 108 13.89 14.18 -2.89
N LEU A 109 13.12 13.14 -2.61
CA LEU A 109 12.10 13.17 -1.58
C LEU A 109 12.78 13.09 -0.19
N LEU A 110 12.49 14.08 0.65
CA LEU A 110 13.03 14.20 2.00
C LEU A 110 12.31 13.26 2.97
N PRO A 111 12.90 12.96 4.15
CA PRO A 111 12.28 12.11 5.17
C PRO A 111 10.85 12.50 5.52
N ASP A 112 10.59 13.79 5.74
CA ASP A 112 9.24 14.28 6.01
C ASP A 112 8.27 14.00 4.87
N GLY A 113 8.75 14.05 3.62
CA GLY A 113 7.95 13.70 2.46
C GLY A 113 7.58 12.22 2.46
N VAL A 114 8.57 11.36 2.67
CA VAL A 114 8.32 9.91 2.78
C VAL A 114 7.29 9.64 3.88
N ALA A 115 7.44 10.28 5.05
CA ALA A 115 6.49 10.17 6.15
C ALA A 115 5.07 10.64 5.78
N ASP A 116 4.93 11.78 5.10
CA ASP A 116 3.64 12.29 4.63
C ASP A 116 2.98 11.29 3.67
N TRP A 117 3.71 10.80 2.66
CA TRP A 117 3.16 9.81 1.71
C TRP A 117 2.78 8.50 2.38
N LEU A 118 3.61 7.98 3.30
CA LEU A 118 3.27 6.80 4.09
C LEU A 118 2.00 7.05 4.91
N GLN A 119 1.89 8.22 5.54
CA GLN A 119 0.70 8.59 6.31
C GLN A 119 -0.55 8.63 5.42
N THR A 120 -0.49 9.24 4.23
CA THR A 120 -1.63 9.28 3.32
C THR A 120 -2.04 7.88 2.88
N MET A 121 -1.08 6.99 2.61
CA MET A 121 -1.35 5.58 2.27
C MET A 121 -2.05 4.81 3.40
N THR A 122 -1.88 5.19 4.67
CA THR A 122 -2.62 4.59 5.80
C THR A 122 -4.05 5.11 5.95
N GLN A 123 -4.32 6.33 5.49
CA GLN A 123 -5.62 7.00 5.65
C GLN A 123 -6.59 6.68 4.51
N ASP A 124 -6.07 6.26 3.35
CA ASP A 124 -6.87 5.87 2.20
C ASP A 124 -6.67 4.39 1.80
N PRO A 125 -7.16 3.43 2.61
CA PRO A 125 -7.22 2.04 2.15
C PRO A 125 -8.23 1.85 0.98
N GLN A 126 -9.22 2.76 0.84
CA GLN A 126 -10.53 2.49 0.21
C GLN A 126 -10.97 3.46 -0.91
N SER A 127 -10.10 4.24 -1.58
CA SER A 127 -10.53 5.06 -2.74
C SER A 127 -11.04 4.29 -3.98
N ASN A 128 -11.39 3.02 -3.83
CA ASN A 128 -12.21 2.25 -4.75
C ASN A 128 -13.44 1.75 -3.97
N SER A 129 -14.56 2.43 -4.18
CA SER A 129 -15.90 1.92 -3.87
C SER A 129 -16.04 0.49 -4.37
N PHE A 130 -16.40 -0.45 -3.48
CA PHE A 130 -16.80 -1.79 -3.90
C PHE A 130 -18.09 -1.70 -4.73
N PRO A 131 -18.18 -2.38 -5.88
CA PRO A 131 -19.48 -2.87 -6.32
C PRO A 131 -19.92 -3.94 -5.30
N ASN A 132 -21.12 -3.79 -4.74
CA ASN A 132 -21.79 -4.87 -4.03
C ASN A 132 -21.73 -6.12 -4.91
N PHE A 133 -20.99 -7.15 -4.50
CA PHE A 133 -21.27 -8.49 -4.98
C PHE A 133 -22.57 -8.90 -4.30
N GLU A 134 -23.70 -8.66 -4.98
CA GLU A 134 -24.94 -9.35 -4.67
C GLU A 134 -24.67 -10.85 -4.75
N VAL A 135 -24.64 -11.49 -3.58
CA VAL A 135 -24.75 -12.94 -3.49
C VAL A 135 -26.11 -13.28 -4.09
N ALA A 136 -26.09 -13.89 -5.28
CA ALA A 136 -27.28 -14.45 -5.89
C ALA A 136 -27.94 -15.39 -4.87
N SER A 137 -29.07 -14.94 -4.31
CA SER A 137 -29.89 -15.74 -3.42
C SER A 137 -30.46 -16.91 -4.24
N PRO A 138 -30.42 -18.16 -3.75
CA PRO A 138 -31.08 -19.24 -4.44
C PRO A 138 -32.58 -19.00 -4.40
N THR A 139 -33.15 -19.09 -5.58
CA THR A 139 -34.55 -18.94 -5.93
C THR A 139 -35.48 -19.63 -4.93
N GLN A 140 -36.46 -18.88 -4.44
CA GLN A 140 -37.62 -19.41 -3.74
C GLN A 140 -38.29 -20.49 -4.60
N ASN A 141 -38.52 -21.66 -4.02
CA ASN A 141 -39.66 -22.49 -4.37
C ASN A 141 -40.41 -22.86 -3.10
N GLN A 142 -41.71 -22.65 -3.19
CA GLN A 142 -42.72 -22.63 -2.14
C GLN A 142 -42.92 -24.02 -1.51
N SER A 143 -43.32 -24.04 -0.22
CA SER A 143 -44.67 -24.46 0.20
C SER A 143 -44.71 -25.13 1.59
N GLN A 144 -45.50 -24.51 2.47
CA GLN A 144 -46.38 -25.09 3.49
C GLN A 144 -45.88 -25.53 4.90
N ASN A 145 -46.25 -24.66 5.84
CA ASN A 145 -46.93 -24.87 7.12
C ASN A 145 -46.19 -25.19 8.43
N PRO A 146 -46.72 -24.70 9.58
CA PRO A 146 -45.96 -24.49 10.82
C PRO A 146 -46.43 -25.35 12.01
N ALA A 147 -45.70 -25.18 13.12
CA ALA A 147 -45.96 -25.63 14.50
C ALA A 147 -45.51 -27.06 14.85
N GLN A 148 -44.58 -27.19 15.81
CA GLN A 148 -44.90 -27.59 17.18
C GLN A 148 -43.66 -27.65 18.10
N PHE A 149 -43.95 -27.43 19.39
CA PHE A 149 -43.11 -27.33 20.58
C PHE A 149 -42.42 -28.64 21.03
N ALA A 150 -41.29 -28.50 21.75
CA ALA A 150 -40.90 -29.16 23.04
C ALA A 150 -39.36 -29.26 23.14
N MET A 151 -38.64 -28.54 24.02
CA MET A 151 -38.42 -28.73 25.47
C MET A 151 -37.64 -29.99 25.93
N ILE A 152 -36.35 -29.77 26.30
CA ILE A 152 -35.63 -30.19 27.54
C ILE A 152 -35.12 -31.68 27.64
N PRO A 153 -34.07 -32.09 28.43
CA PRO A 153 -33.06 -31.39 29.27
C PRO A 153 -31.56 -31.80 29.12
N LEU A 154 -30.73 -31.02 29.85
CA LEU A 154 -29.39 -31.25 30.40
C LEU A 154 -29.09 -32.62 31.03
N GLY A 155 -27.81 -33.03 30.95
CA GLY A 155 -27.18 -34.06 31.79
C GLY A 155 -25.67 -33.85 31.99
N ARG A 156 -25.26 -33.49 33.21
CA ARG A 156 -23.89 -33.42 33.75
C ARG A 156 -23.24 -34.81 33.87
N LYS A 157 -21.91 -34.92 33.73
CA LYS A 157 -20.98 -35.48 34.74
C LYS A 157 -19.48 -35.37 34.36
N ASN A 158 -18.68 -35.24 35.41
CA ASN A 158 -17.24 -34.93 35.48
C ASN A 158 -16.32 -36.11 35.14
N SER A 159 -15.07 -35.84 34.71
CA SER A 159 -13.81 -36.30 35.37
C SER A 159 -12.55 -35.97 34.53
N LYS A 160 -11.49 -35.52 35.23
CA LYS A 160 -10.06 -35.37 34.79
C LYS A 160 -9.27 -36.63 35.26
N PRO A 161 -7.94 -36.74 35.06
CA PRO A 161 -7.09 -36.45 33.88
C PRO A 161 -6.25 -37.69 33.48
N GLY A 162 -5.70 -37.71 32.26
CA GLY A 162 -4.77 -38.77 31.84
C GLY A 162 -3.85 -38.28 30.72
N SER A 163 -2.56 -38.22 31.03
CA SER A 163 -1.45 -37.88 30.13
C SER A 163 -1.00 -39.14 29.39
N THR A 164 -0.99 -39.13 28.04
CA THR A 164 -0.04 -39.89 27.22
C THR A 164 -0.05 -39.41 25.76
N ASN A 165 1.14 -38.99 25.31
CA ASN A 165 1.81 -39.21 24.03
C ASN A 165 1.09 -39.06 22.68
N PHE A 166 1.73 -38.20 21.87
CA PHE A 166 1.71 -38.08 20.41
C PHE A 166 1.63 -39.43 19.67
N HIS A 167 0.63 -39.55 18.79
CA HIS A 167 0.81 -40.16 17.47
C HIS A 167 -0.21 -39.62 16.47
N SER A 168 0.26 -39.42 15.24
CA SER A 168 -0.47 -39.03 14.04
C SER A 168 -1.68 -39.93 13.77
N THR A 169 -2.82 -39.33 13.42
CA THR A 169 -3.84 -40.01 12.60
C THR A 169 -4.53 -39.03 11.65
N ASN A 170 -4.33 -39.30 10.37
CA ASN A 170 -5.23 -39.15 9.21
C ASN A 170 -6.59 -38.49 9.46
N PHE A 171 -6.82 -37.35 8.80
CA PHE A 171 -8.16 -36.80 8.63
C PHE A 171 -8.77 -37.26 7.31
N HIS A 172 -9.96 -37.85 7.42
CA HIS A 172 -10.79 -38.25 6.30
C HIS A 172 -11.34 -37.03 5.55
N SER A 173 -11.30 -37.18 4.23
CA SER A 173 -11.80 -36.28 3.20
C SER A 173 -13.33 -36.26 3.18
N THR A 174 -13.92 -35.07 3.10
CA THR A 174 -15.29 -34.87 2.59
C THR A 174 -15.29 -33.78 1.52
N ASN A 175 -15.23 -34.26 0.28
CA ASN A 175 -15.85 -33.76 -0.96
C ASN A 175 -16.08 -32.24 -1.12
N PHE A 176 -15.15 -31.58 -1.81
CA PHE A 176 -15.44 -30.40 -2.64
C PHE A 176 -15.47 -30.82 -4.12
N HIS A 177 -16.54 -30.41 -4.82
CA HIS A 177 -16.70 -30.67 -6.26
C HIS A 177 -15.59 -29.97 -7.06
N SER A 178 -14.74 -30.79 -7.66
CA SER A 178 -13.64 -30.41 -8.54
C SER A 178 -14.14 -30.25 -9.98
N THR A 179 -14.13 -29.02 -10.50
CA THR A 179 -14.08 -28.77 -11.94
C THR A 179 -12.62 -28.84 -12.39
N LYS A 180 -12.29 -29.90 -13.12
CA LYS A 180 -10.95 -30.19 -13.66
C LYS A 180 -10.45 -29.05 -14.54
N CYS A 181 -9.31 -28.46 -14.15
CA CYS A 181 -8.52 -27.56 -15.00
C CYS A 181 -7.10 -28.14 -15.15
N SER A 182 -6.59 -28.11 -16.38
CA SER A 182 -5.38 -28.78 -16.88
C SER A 182 -4.14 -28.72 -15.95
N GLU A 183 -3.63 -29.89 -15.55
CA GLU A 183 -2.76 -30.07 -14.37
C GLU A 183 -1.26 -29.81 -14.57
N ARG A 184 -0.77 -29.48 -15.77
CA ARG A 184 0.69 -29.33 -16.00
C ARG A 184 1.22 -27.90 -16.01
N SER A 185 0.36 -26.88 -16.14
CA SER A 185 0.73 -25.46 -16.02
C SER A 185 0.23 -24.81 -14.71
N ALA A 186 -0.80 -25.39 -14.07
CA ALA A 186 -1.44 -24.86 -12.86
C ALA A 186 -0.59 -24.95 -11.58
N LYS A 187 0.43 -25.83 -11.53
CA LYS A 187 1.24 -26.05 -10.31
C LYS A 187 2.16 -24.88 -9.94
N ASN A 188 2.63 -24.10 -10.92
CA ASN A 188 3.45 -22.91 -10.66
C ASN A 188 2.57 -21.69 -10.36
N ILE A 189 1.43 -21.55 -11.06
CA ILE A 189 0.49 -20.44 -10.85
C ILE A 189 -0.07 -20.46 -9.41
N SER A 190 -0.35 -21.63 -8.84
CA SER A 190 -0.88 -21.73 -7.47
C SER A 190 0.12 -21.32 -6.38
N ARG A 191 1.43 -21.56 -6.57
CA ARG A 191 2.44 -21.23 -5.54
C ARG A 191 2.78 -19.75 -5.51
N ASP A 192 2.82 -19.10 -6.68
CA ASP A 192 3.21 -17.69 -6.79
C ASP A 192 2.21 -16.77 -6.05
N TRP A 193 0.92 -17.13 -6.05
CA TRP A 193 -0.12 -16.35 -5.37
C TRP A 193 -0.25 -16.69 -3.89
N PHE A 194 0.04 -17.94 -3.50
CA PHE A 194 -0.05 -18.37 -2.11
C PHE A 194 0.80 -17.48 -1.20
N TYR A 195 2.01 -17.10 -1.63
CA TYR A 195 2.87 -16.21 -0.83
C TYR A 195 2.27 -14.83 -0.62
N LEU A 196 1.59 -14.26 -1.62
CA LEU A 196 0.93 -12.96 -1.48
C LEU A 196 -0.32 -13.07 -0.61
N GLN A 197 -1.12 -14.14 -0.77
CA GLN A 197 -2.28 -14.39 0.09
C GLN A 197 -1.85 -14.60 1.54
N TYR A 198 -0.79 -15.36 1.78
CA TYR A 198 -0.20 -15.54 3.11
C TYR A 198 0.30 -14.21 3.67
N SER A 199 1.00 -13.40 2.86
CA SER A 199 1.48 -12.08 3.28
C SER A 199 0.32 -11.19 3.73
N HIS A 200 -0.78 -11.16 2.97
CA HIS A 200 -2.01 -10.47 3.33
C HIS A 200 -2.60 -10.98 4.66
N ALA A 201 -2.87 -12.29 4.77
CA ALA A 201 -3.42 -12.90 5.98
C ALA A 201 -2.52 -12.72 7.22
N ARG A 202 -1.19 -12.67 7.02
CA ARG A 202 -0.22 -12.43 8.09
C ARG A 202 -0.24 -10.97 8.53
N CYS A 203 -0.29 -10.01 7.61
CA CYS A 203 -0.54 -8.60 7.94
C CYS A 203 -1.84 -8.49 8.74
N CYS A 204 -2.88 -9.21 8.32
CA CYS A 204 -4.14 -9.25 9.06
C CYS A 204 -3.91 -9.72 10.52
N SER A 205 -3.33 -10.89 10.71
CA SER A 205 -3.10 -11.40 12.06
C SER A 205 -2.26 -10.47 12.94
N LEU A 206 -1.26 -9.79 12.36
CA LEU A 206 -0.34 -8.92 13.10
C LEU A 206 -0.95 -7.57 13.48
N LEU A 207 -1.78 -6.94 12.66
CA LEU A 207 -2.43 -5.68 13.05
C LEU A 207 -3.49 -5.95 14.13
N ARG A 208 -4.25 -7.06 14.06
CA ARG A 208 -5.12 -7.50 15.18
C ARG A 208 -4.32 -7.73 16.45
N LEU A 209 -3.15 -8.34 16.35
CA LEU A 209 -2.28 -8.53 17.51
C LEU A 209 -1.79 -7.18 18.05
N GLY A 210 -1.32 -6.27 17.18
CA GLY A 210 -0.92 -4.91 17.56
C GLY A 210 -2.05 -4.15 18.26
N HIS A 211 -3.30 -4.37 17.85
CA HIS A 211 -4.48 -3.83 18.52
C HIS A 211 -4.68 -4.40 19.93
N ARG A 212 -4.69 -5.73 20.05
CA ARG A 212 -4.83 -6.41 21.36
C ARG A 212 -3.71 -6.04 22.33
N GLU A 213 -2.53 -5.82 21.81
CA GLU A 213 -1.33 -5.43 22.56
C GLU A 213 -1.28 -3.92 22.88
N GLY A 214 -2.28 -3.13 22.47
CA GLY A 214 -2.39 -1.70 22.76
C GLY A 214 -1.38 -0.82 22.00
N LEU A 215 -0.76 -1.33 20.94
CA LEU A 215 0.16 -0.54 20.11
C LEU A 215 -0.59 0.34 19.10
N ILE A 216 -1.71 -0.15 18.58
CA ILE A 216 -2.58 0.58 17.67
C ILE A 216 -4.05 0.40 18.07
N VAL A 217 -4.92 1.28 17.59
CA VAL A 217 -6.37 1.16 17.76
C VAL A 217 -6.99 0.98 16.39
N LEU A 218 -7.59 -0.18 16.13
CA LEU A 218 -8.35 -0.43 14.90
C LEU A 218 -9.79 0.09 15.07
N SER A 219 -10.35 0.70 14.03
CA SER A 219 -11.73 1.18 14.07
C SER A 219 -12.75 0.04 14.18
N GLN A 220 -12.47 -1.09 13.52
CA GLN A 220 -13.28 -2.32 13.56
C GLN A 220 -12.36 -3.55 13.58
N PRO A 221 -11.93 -4.03 14.76
CA PRO A 221 -10.99 -5.15 14.88
C PRO A 221 -11.60 -6.51 14.47
N ASP A 222 -12.92 -6.67 14.65
CA ASP A 222 -13.69 -7.88 14.31
C ASP A 222 -14.80 -7.53 13.30
N PRO A 223 -14.44 -7.31 12.04
CA PRO A 223 -15.36 -6.78 11.06
C PRO A 223 -16.36 -7.85 10.57
N PRO A 224 -17.61 -7.46 10.25
CA PRO A 224 -18.69 -8.41 9.95
C PRO A 224 -18.63 -9.03 8.53
N VAL A 225 -17.80 -8.50 7.64
CA VAL A 225 -17.66 -8.93 6.23
C VAL A 225 -16.20 -9.23 5.96
N VAL A 226 -15.89 -10.26 5.16
CA VAL A 226 -14.52 -10.57 4.70
C VAL A 226 -14.50 -10.37 3.19
N PRO A 227 -13.43 -9.79 2.62
CA PRO A 227 -12.17 -9.31 3.21
C PRO A 227 -12.21 -7.85 3.68
N VAL A 228 -11.37 -7.52 4.67
CA VAL A 228 -11.39 -6.19 5.31
C VAL A 228 -10.09 -5.47 5.11
N LEU A 229 -10.20 -4.25 4.61
CA LEU A 229 -9.14 -3.26 4.74
C LEU A 229 -9.32 -2.58 6.09
N TRP A 230 -8.34 -2.74 6.95
CA TRP A 230 -8.42 -2.09 8.25
C TRP A 230 -8.12 -0.60 8.15
N SER A 231 -8.65 0.12 9.14
CA SER A 231 -8.34 1.51 9.38
C SER A 231 -7.87 1.64 10.83
N VAL A 232 -6.77 2.37 11.01
CA VAL A 232 -6.18 2.65 12.32
C VAL A 232 -6.62 4.04 12.76
N VAL A 233 -7.15 4.12 13.97
CA VAL A 233 -7.57 5.35 14.65
C VAL A 233 -6.38 5.96 15.40
N GLU A 234 -5.58 5.14 16.06
CA GLU A 234 -4.38 5.56 16.78
C GLU A 234 -3.21 4.59 16.55
N PRO A 235 -1.96 5.06 16.40
CA PRO A 235 -1.56 6.47 16.38
C PRO A 235 -1.94 7.15 15.06
N CYS A 236 -2.31 8.43 15.12
CA CYS A 236 -2.58 9.26 13.94
C CYS A 236 -1.92 10.64 14.14
N PRO A 237 -0.83 10.96 13.44
CA PRO A 237 -0.11 10.12 12.48
C PRO A 237 0.67 8.98 13.15
N PHE A 238 1.07 7.97 12.38
CA PHE A 238 2.07 7.01 12.83
C PHE A 238 3.41 7.72 13.05
N PRO A 239 4.24 7.24 14.01
CA PRO A 239 5.54 7.84 14.33
C PRO A 239 6.61 7.47 13.28
N TRP A 240 6.42 7.91 12.03
CA TRP A 240 7.32 7.62 10.90
C TRP A 240 8.73 8.19 11.07
N LEU A 241 8.85 9.29 11.83
CA LEU A 241 10.06 10.04 12.05
C LEU A 241 10.51 9.93 13.51
N ASN A 242 11.83 9.95 13.71
CA ASN A 242 12.42 10.11 15.02
C ASN A 242 12.47 11.61 15.43
N ARG A 243 13.04 11.90 16.60
CA ARG A 243 13.17 13.27 17.13
C ARG A 243 14.04 14.19 16.28
N ASP A 244 14.92 13.62 15.45
CA ASP A 244 15.83 14.34 14.58
C ASP A 244 15.27 14.55 13.16
N HIS A 245 13.97 14.30 12.95
CA HIS A 245 13.30 14.34 11.64
C HIS A 245 13.88 13.37 10.60
N HIS A 246 14.48 12.28 11.06
CA HIS A 246 14.90 11.18 10.19
C HIS A 246 13.86 10.05 10.21
N LEU A 247 13.76 9.32 9.12
CA LEU A 247 12.94 8.11 9.08
C LEU A 247 13.38 7.15 10.20
N CYS A 248 12.39 6.63 10.90
CA CYS A 248 12.57 5.78 12.06
C CYS A 248 13.07 4.37 11.68
N PHE A 249 13.09 4.05 10.37
CA PHE A 249 13.49 2.80 9.76
C PHE A 249 15.00 2.75 9.45
N GLN A 250 15.69 1.76 10.02
CA GLN A 250 17.16 1.62 9.95
C GLN A 250 17.60 0.38 9.17
N ASN A 251 16.73 -0.62 9.04
CA ASN A 251 17.05 -1.87 8.36
C ASN A 251 16.77 -1.74 6.86
N ALA A 252 17.68 -2.24 6.02
CA ALA A 252 17.52 -2.27 4.57
C ALA A 252 16.20 -2.94 4.12
N ALA A 253 15.72 -3.94 4.86
CA ALA A 253 14.45 -4.61 4.60
C ALA A 253 13.24 -3.68 4.75
N GLU A 254 13.28 -2.71 5.67
CA GLU A 254 12.22 -1.71 5.83
C GLU A 254 12.18 -0.76 4.63
N HIS A 255 13.36 -0.34 4.15
CA HIS A 255 13.48 0.52 2.98
C HIS A 255 13.08 -0.19 1.68
N GLU A 256 13.42 -1.47 1.54
CA GLU A 256 12.96 -2.30 0.42
C GLU A 256 11.43 -2.42 0.43
N MET A 257 10.83 -2.59 1.62
CA MET A 257 9.39 -2.62 1.78
C MET A 257 8.74 -1.30 1.35
N ILE A 258 9.22 -0.16 1.86
CA ILE A 258 8.73 1.17 1.49
C ILE A 258 8.86 1.40 -0.03
N THR A 259 10.00 1.03 -0.62
CA THR A 259 10.25 1.15 -2.06
C THR A 259 9.22 0.38 -2.87
N THR A 260 8.94 -0.85 -2.45
CA THR A 260 7.96 -1.72 -3.11
C THR A 260 6.55 -1.15 -2.96
N LEU A 261 6.17 -0.67 -1.77
CA LEU A 261 4.88 -0.02 -1.53
C LEU A 261 4.69 1.24 -2.39
N PHE A 262 5.72 2.08 -2.50
CA PHE A 262 5.69 3.25 -3.40
C PHE A 262 5.57 2.85 -4.87
N THR A 263 6.17 1.72 -5.28
CA THR A 263 5.98 1.19 -6.64
C THR A 263 4.53 0.81 -6.89
N VAL A 264 3.87 0.17 -5.91
CA VAL A 264 2.44 -0.16 -5.98
C VAL A 264 1.62 1.11 -6.12
N LEU A 265 1.89 2.12 -5.29
CA LEU A 265 1.22 3.42 -5.36
C LEU A 265 1.39 4.06 -6.73
N GLU A 266 2.61 4.15 -7.25
CA GLU A 266 2.89 4.77 -8.55
C GLU A 266 2.17 4.07 -9.70
N LEU A 267 2.23 2.73 -9.74
CA LEU A 267 1.61 1.95 -10.80
C LEU A 267 0.08 1.95 -10.71
N ARG A 268 -0.51 2.17 -9.52
CA ARG A 268 -1.98 2.27 -9.36
C ARG A 268 -2.58 3.39 -10.22
N HIS A 269 -1.81 4.44 -10.50
CA HIS A 269 -2.25 5.59 -11.30
C HIS A 269 -1.82 5.49 -12.77
N CYS A 270 -1.13 4.42 -13.17
CA CYS A 270 -0.70 4.20 -14.54
C CYS A 270 -1.79 3.42 -15.31
N SER A 271 -2.28 3.99 -16.41
CA SER A 271 -3.36 3.41 -17.22
C SER A 271 -2.93 2.23 -18.10
N SER A 272 -1.62 2.00 -18.27
CA SER A 272 -1.06 1.05 -19.25
C SER A 272 -0.31 -0.14 -18.64
N VAL A 273 -0.55 -0.48 -17.37
CA VAL A 273 0.15 -1.59 -16.69
C VAL A 273 -0.41 -2.93 -17.12
N SER A 274 0.43 -3.75 -17.74
CA SER A 274 0.07 -5.11 -18.18
C SER A 274 -0.11 -6.07 -17.00
N LYS A 275 -0.86 -7.15 -17.21
CA LYS A 275 -1.04 -8.22 -16.22
C LYS A 275 0.31 -8.77 -15.73
N ALA A 276 1.24 -9.05 -16.63
CA ALA A 276 2.57 -9.57 -16.27
C ALA A 276 3.36 -8.62 -15.34
N GLN A 277 3.17 -7.31 -15.46
CA GLN A 277 3.77 -6.34 -14.54
C GLN A 277 3.13 -6.40 -13.16
N TRP A 278 1.81 -6.55 -13.07
CA TRP A 278 1.12 -6.77 -11.79
C TRP A 278 1.55 -8.07 -11.11
N GLU A 279 1.71 -9.14 -11.88
CA GLU A 279 2.22 -10.43 -11.40
C GLU A 279 3.66 -10.32 -10.87
N LYS A 280 4.51 -9.57 -11.57
CA LYS A 280 5.87 -9.26 -11.09
C LYS A 280 5.82 -8.45 -9.79
N LEU A 281 4.99 -7.42 -9.72
CA LEU A 281 4.88 -6.55 -8.55
C LEU A 281 4.32 -7.29 -7.33
N ALA A 282 3.36 -8.19 -7.53
CA ALA A 282 2.83 -9.08 -6.50
C ALA A 282 3.91 -9.96 -5.87
N ARG A 283 4.79 -10.54 -6.69
CA ARG A 283 5.94 -11.33 -6.20
C ARG A 283 6.97 -10.47 -5.46
N GLN A 284 7.23 -9.26 -5.96
CA GLN A 284 8.13 -8.32 -5.29
C GLN A 284 7.56 -7.89 -3.93
N LEU A 285 6.26 -7.58 -3.85
CA LEU A 285 5.62 -7.20 -2.59
C LEU A 285 5.63 -8.33 -1.58
N SER A 286 5.30 -9.56 -1.98
CA SER A 286 5.34 -10.70 -1.05
C SER A 286 6.76 -10.96 -0.58
N GLN A 287 7.76 -10.94 -1.46
CA GLN A 287 9.16 -11.12 -1.09
C GLN A 287 9.65 -10.02 -0.14
N ALA A 288 9.41 -8.74 -0.46
CA ALA A 288 9.79 -7.62 0.40
C ALA A 288 9.13 -7.73 1.78
N PHE A 289 7.84 -8.12 1.82
CA PHE A 289 7.14 -8.37 3.08
C PHE A 289 7.80 -9.48 3.91
N TRP A 290 8.15 -10.62 3.29
CA TRP A 290 8.79 -11.73 4.00
C TRP A 290 10.16 -11.37 4.56
N VAL A 291 10.97 -10.66 3.78
CA VAL A 291 12.29 -10.17 4.22
C VAL A 291 12.11 -9.19 5.37
N PHE A 292 11.21 -8.21 5.23
CA PHE A 292 10.85 -7.29 6.31
C PHE A 292 10.38 -8.03 7.57
N TYR A 293 9.41 -8.93 7.44
CA TYR A 293 8.81 -9.64 8.58
C TYR A 293 9.81 -10.55 9.31
N SER A 294 10.73 -11.18 8.58
CA SER A 294 11.74 -12.06 9.18
C SER A 294 12.91 -11.30 9.82
N GLN A 295 13.30 -10.16 9.25
CA GLN A 295 14.47 -9.39 9.71
C GLN A 295 14.11 -8.24 10.65
N CYS A 296 12.86 -7.80 10.66
CA CYS A 296 12.38 -6.69 11.47
C CYS A 296 11.39 -7.22 12.52
N GLN A 297 11.82 -7.24 13.78
CA GLN A 297 10.93 -7.56 14.89
C GLN A 297 9.85 -6.47 15.01
N VAL A 298 8.63 -6.77 14.56
CA VAL A 298 7.51 -5.83 14.67
C VAL A 298 6.90 -5.84 16.07
N LEU A 299 6.94 -6.99 16.73
CA LEU A 299 6.44 -7.24 18.08
C LEU A 299 7.53 -7.98 18.88
N GLY A 300 7.35 -8.07 20.21
CA GLY A 300 8.33 -8.68 21.13
C GLY A 300 9.16 -7.63 21.85
N GLU A 301 10.49 -7.78 21.87
CA GLU A 301 11.41 -6.89 22.61
C GLU A 301 11.30 -5.42 22.15
N VAL A 302 11.04 -5.20 20.85
CA VAL A 302 10.83 -3.87 20.29
C VAL A 302 9.61 -3.17 20.90
N LYS A 303 8.54 -3.89 21.26
CA LYS A 303 7.38 -3.29 21.94
C LYS A 303 7.77 -2.71 23.31
N GLN A 304 8.65 -3.39 24.04
CA GLN A 304 9.05 -2.98 25.39
C GLN A 304 10.08 -1.85 25.38
N GLY A 305 11.04 -1.89 24.46
CA GLY A 305 12.09 -0.87 24.36
C GLY A 305 11.75 0.33 23.48
N PHE A 306 11.04 0.10 22.37
CA PHE A 306 10.80 1.08 21.30
C PHE A 306 9.38 0.97 20.73
N PRO A 307 8.33 1.24 21.54
CA PRO A 307 6.94 1.09 21.11
C PRO A 307 6.59 1.93 19.87
N TRP A 308 7.22 3.10 19.70
CA TRP A 308 7.06 3.94 18.50
C TRP A 308 7.57 3.24 17.23
N LEU A 309 8.67 2.49 17.29
CA LEU A 309 9.18 1.75 16.13
C LEU A 309 8.26 0.60 15.77
N ALA A 310 7.75 -0.11 16.79
CA ALA A 310 6.73 -1.13 16.60
C ALA A 310 5.47 -0.55 15.93
N GLN A 311 5.01 0.63 16.37
CA GLN A 311 3.91 1.35 15.74
C GLN A 311 4.20 1.69 14.28
N ALA A 312 5.34 2.30 13.96
CA ALA A 312 5.69 2.64 12.58
C ALA A 312 5.76 1.39 11.67
N ARG A 313 6.29 0.28 12.17
CA ARG A 313 6.31 -1.02 11.46
C ARG A 313 4.91 -1.59 11.25
N LEU A 314 4.01 -1.45 12.23
CA LEU A 314 2.59 -1.78 12.05
C LEU A 314 1.93 -0.89 10.99
N GLY A 315 2.34 0.38 10.91
CA GLY A 315 1.94 1.27 9.82
C GLY A 315 2.36 0.72 8.44
N LEU A 316 3.60 0.23 8.28
CA LEU A 316 4.03 -0.43 7.04
C LEU A 316 3.20 -1.70 6.75
N MET A 317 2.86 -2.49 7.77
CA MET A 317 1.99 -3.66 7.60
C MET A 317 0.58 -3.29 7.15
N LEU A 318 0.03 -2.19 7.63
CA LEU A 318 -1.27 -1.68 7.20
C LEU A 318 -1.26 -1.34 5.71
N ILE A 319 -0.23 -0.63 5.26
CA ILE A 319 -0.06 -0.28 3.84
C ILE A 319 0.19 -1.53 2.98
N ALA A 320 0.95 -2.51 3.50
CA ALA A 320 1.18 -3.78 2.84
C ALA A 320 -0.10 -4.61 2.69
N GLN A 321 -0.96 -4.59 3.71
CA GLN A 321 -2.25 -5.27 3.70
C GLN A 321 -3.14 -4.70 2.60
N SER A 322 -3.32 -3.39 2.55
CA SER A 322 -4.12 -2.73 1.51
C SER A 322 -3.52 -2.89 0.10
N SER A 323 -2.20 -2.83 -0.04
CA SER A 323 -1.50 -3.05 -1.31
C SER A 323 -1.64 -4.49 -1.80
N SER A 324 -1.51 -5.47 -0.92
CA SER A 324 -1.67 -6.89 -1.25
C SER A 324 -3.11 -7.20 -1.64
N TYR A 325 -4.07 -6.61 -0.91
CA TYR A 325 -5.48 -6.69 -1.24
C TYR A 325 -5.79 -6.17 -2.65
N PHE A 326 -5.31 -4.96 -2.97
CA PHE A 326 -5.45 -4.34 -4.29
C PHE A 326 -4.88 -5.23 -5.40
N LEU A 327 -3.67 -5.76 -5.21
CA LEU A 327 -3.04 -6.64 -6.20
C LEU A 327 -3.81 -7.95 -6.38
N LEU A 328 -4.18 -8.62 -5.29
CA LEU A 328 -4.91 -9.88 -5.32
C LEU A 328 -6.28 -9.70 -5.98
N GLN A 329 -7.11 -8.80 -5.47
CA GLN A 329 -8.52 -8.71 -5.87
C GLN A 329 -8.72 -7.91 -7.15
N GLU A 330 -8.18 -6.70 -7.22
CA GLU A 330 -8.48 -5.79 -8.31
C GLU A 330 -7.65 -6.06 -9.57
N LYS A 331 -6.41 -6.54 -9.42
CA LYS A 331 -5.48 -6.73 -10.55
C LYS A 331 -5.35 -8.17 -11.00
N LEU A 332 -5.44 -9.12 -10.07
CA LEU A 332 -5.23 -10.54 -10.38
C LEU A 332 -6.51 -11.37 -10.33
N GLY A 333 -7.59 -10.86 -9.72
CA GLY A 333 -8.86 -11.60 -9.59
C GLY A 333 -8.78 -12.78 -8.62
N ILE A 334 -7.95 -12.68 -7.59
CA ILE A 334 -7.65 -13.71 -6.59
C ILE A 334 -8.17 -13.26 -5.23
N CYS A 335 -8.72 -14.19 -4.45
CA CYS A 335 -9.18 -13.91 -3.09
C CYS A 335 -8.03 -13.46 -2.17
N ALA A 336 -8.31 -12.51 -1.30
CA ALA A 336 -7.40 -11.99 -0.28
C ALA A 336 -7.90 -12.44 1.10
N PRO A 337 -7.50 -13.62 1.58
CA PRO A 337 -8.08 -14.22 2.77
C PRO A 337 -7.68 -13.44 4.04
N LEU A 338 -8.58 -13.42 5.02
CA LEU A 338 -8.29 -12.84 6.33
C LEU A 338 -7.29 -13.70 7.12
N GLU A 339 -7.38 -15.02 6.97
CA GLU A 339 -6.59 -16.04 7.67
C GLU A 339 -6.23 -17.17 6.71
N LEU A 340 -5.03 -17.75 6.88
CA LEU A 340 -4.50 -18.87 6.11
C LEU A 340 -3.68 -19.83 6.96
#